data_AF-A0A855VPP0-F1
#
_entry.id   AF-A0A855VPP0-F1
#
_cell.length_a   1.000
_cell.length_b   1.000
_cell.length_c   1.000
_cell.angle_alpha   90.00
_cell.angle_beta   90.00
_cell.angle_gamma   90.00
#
_symmetry.space_group_name_H-M   'P 1'
#
loop_
_entity.id
_entity.type
_entity.pdbx_description
1 polymer ?
#
loop_
_entity_poly.entity_id
_entity_poly.type
_entity_poly.pdbx_seq_one_letter_code
_entity_poly.pdbx_strand_id
1 'polypeptide(L)' 'MASPLARVMSNHIFKVPARSKRKPVAKPSDIPTFNYSAHLYDVRWLRLRARRKSA' A
#
# COMPACT_ATOMS: atom_id res chain seq x y z
N MET A 1 25.59 -6.49 -4.42
CA MET A 1 25.18 -6.02 -5.76
C MET A 1 26.44 -5.61 -6.50
N ALA A 2 26.80 -6.28 -7.61
CA ALA A 2 28.00 -5.95 -8.38
C ALA A 2 27.85 -4.61 -9.12
N SER A 3 28.98 -3.98 -9.47
CA SER A 3 29.07 -2.67 -10.11
C SER A 3 28.26 -2.57 -11.42
N PRO A 4 27.89 -1.36 -11.88
CA PRO A 4 27.17 -1.18 -13.14
C PRO A 4 27.88 -1.80 -14.36
N LEU A 5 29.21 -1.70 -14.41
CA LEU A 5 30.03 -2.28 -15.48
C LEU A 5 29.97 -3.81 -15.49
N ALA A 6 30.05 -4.45 -14.32
CA ALA A 6 29.90 -5.90 -14.21
C ALA A 6 28.52 -6.37 -14.71
N ARG A 7 27.47 -5.57 -14.51
CA ARG A 7 26.13 -5.87 -15.01
C ARG A 7 26.04 -5.83 -16.53
N VAL A 8 26.77 -4.92 -17.18
CA VAL A 8 26.90 -4.84 -18.64
C VAL A 8 27.65 -6.06 -19.16
N MET A 9 28.81 -6.38 -18.58
CA MET A 9 29.64 -7.53 -18.98
C MET A 9 28.88 -8.86 -18.90
N SER A 10 28.01 -9.02 -17.91
CA SER A 10 27.19 -10.24 -17.74
C SER A 10 25.85 -10.20 -18.50
N ASN A 11 25.63 -9.26 -19.43
CA ASN A 11 24.39 -9.09 -20.20
C ASN A 11 23.10 -8.98 -19.36
N HIS A 12 23.24 -8.56 -18.10
CA HIS A 12 22.11 -8.47 -17.17
C HIS A 12 21.16 -7.31 -17.51
N ILE A 13 21.54 -6.40 -18.44
CA ILE A 13 20.67 -5.33 -18.95
C ILE A 13 19.44 -5.91 -19.66
N PHE A 14 19.62 -7.01 -20.40
CA PHE A 14 18.53 -7.66 -21.14
C PHE A 14 17.79 -8.70 -20.30
N LYS A 15 18.31 -9.01 -19.10
CA LYS A 15 17.72 -9.98 -18.21
C LYS A 15 16.57 -9.34 -17.43
N VAL A 16 15.35 -9.50 -17.93
CA VAL A 16 14.14 -9.10 -17.21
C VAL A 16 13.97 -10.03 -15.99
N PRO A 17 14.07 -9.54 -14.74
CA PRO A 17 13.80 -10.37 -13.59
C PRO A 17 12.33 -10.80 -13.62
N ALA A 18 12.06 -12.07 -13.28
CA ALA A 18 10.70 -12.57 -13.18
C ALA A 18 9.91 -11.66 -12.22
N ARG A 19 8.77 -11.13 -12.68
CA ARG A 19 7.92 -10.26 -11.88
C ARG A 19 7.50 -11.04 -10.64
N SER A 20 7.93 -10.60 -9.46
CA SER A 20 7.49 -11.22 -8.21
C SER A 20 5.96 -11.20 -8.15
N LYS A 21 5.36 -12.33 -7.75
CA LYS A 21 3.91 -12.41 -7.59
C LYS A 21 3.47 -11.34 -6.59
N ARG A 22 2.43 -10.59 -6.94
CA ARG A 22 1.82 -9.61 -6.02
C ARG A 22 1.41 -10.35 -4.74
N LYS A 23 1.61 -9.74 -3.58
CA LYS A 23 1.12 -10.30 -2.32
C LYS A 23 -0.38 -10.62 -2.45
N PRO A 24 -0.85 -11.76 -1.92
CA PRO A 24 -2.26 -12.11 -1.97
C PRO A 24 -3.08 -11.03 -1.26
N VAL A 25 -4.33 -10.84 -1.70
CA VAL A 25 -5.27 -9.97 -1.00
C VAL A 25 -5.44 -10.53 0.42
N ALA A 26 -5.20 -9.70 1.42
CA ALA A 26 -5.37 -10.09 2.81
C ALA A 26 -6.82 -10.48 3.05
N LYS A 27 -7.05 -11.59 3.76
CA LYS A 27 -8.40 -11.97 4.16
C LYS A 27 -8.93 -10.93 5.14
N PRO A 28 -10.25 -10.65 5.17
CA PRO A 28 -10.83 -9.69 6.09
C PRO A 28 -10.51 -9.97 7.56
N SER A 29 -10.35 -11.25 7.94
CA SER A 29 -9.95 -11.69 9.28
C SER A 29 -8.53 -11.29 9.67
N ASP A 30 -7.62 -11.20 8.69
CA ASP A 30 -6.19 -11.01 8.91
C ASP A 30 -5.82 -9.50 8.94
N ILE A 31 -6.80 -8.63 8.67
CA ILE A 31 -6.63 -7.18 8.69
C ILE A 31 -6.82 -6.72 10.14
N PRO A 32 -5.78 -6.15 10.79
CA PRO A 32 -5.93 -5.64 12.15
C PRO A 32 -6.95 -4.51 12.16
N THR A 33 -8.08 -4.76 12.82
CA THR A 33 -9.12 -3.74 12.99
C THR A 33 -8.76 -2.91 14.21
N PHE A 34 -8.35 -1.67 13.98
CA PHE A 34 -8.04 -0.73 15.06
C PHE A 34 -9.32 0.00 15.49
N ASN A 35 -10.03 -0.55 16.47
CA ASN A 35 -11.32 -0.01 16.94
C ASN A 35 -11.26 1.48 17.31
N TYR A 36 -10.15 1.92 17.91
CA TYR A 36 -9.95 3.33 18.28
C TYR A 36 -9.87 4.25 17.06
N SER A 37 -9.08 3.92 16.04
CA SER A 37 -8.94 4.77 14.86
C SER A 37 -10.20 4.72 14.00
N ALA A 38 -10.89 3.57 13.91
CA ALA A 38 -12.18 3.46 13.24
C ALA A 38 -13.22 4.44 13.81
N HIS A 39 -13.33 4.51 15.14
CA HIS A 39 -14.22 5.45 15.81
C HIS A 39 -13.88 6.92 15.51
N LEU A 40 -12.59 7.28 15.50
CA LEU A 40 -12.16 8.65 15.19
C LEU A 40 -12.52 9.07 13.75
N TYR A 41 -12.43 8.13 12.79
CA TYR A 41 -12.86 8.36 11.42
C TYR A 41 -14.37 8.62 11.34
N ASP A 42 -15.19 7.80 11.99
CA ASP A 42 -16.65 8.00 12.01
C ASP A 42 -17.03 9.35 12.61
N VAL A 43 -16.43 9.72 13.75
CA VAL A 43 -16.63 11.02 14.39
C VAL A 43 -16.24 12.17 13.46
N ARG A 44 -15.11 12.05 12.75
CA ARG A 44 -14.67 13.06 11.78
C ARG A 44 -15.69 13.24 10.65
N TRP A 45 -16.19 12.15 10.08
CA TRP A 45 -17.17 12.20 8.99
C TRP A 45 -18.52 12.78 9.44
N LEU A 46 -18.98 12.43 10.65
CA LEU A 46 -20.18 13.03 11.24
C LEU A 46 -20.04 14.54 11.43
N ARG A 47 -18.91 14.99 11.98
CA ARG A 47 -18.62 16.43 12.13
C ARG A 47 -18.59 17.16 10.79
N LEU A 48 -17.99 16.54 9.78
CA LEU A 48 -17.89 17.13 8.45
C LEU A 48 -19.26 17.20 7.76
N ARG A 49 -20.09 16.16 7.89
CA ARG A 49 -21.48 16.16 7.43
C ARG A 49 -22.31 17.25 8.12
N ALA A 50 -22.17 17.40 9.44
CA ALA A 50 -22.88 18.43 10.20
C ALA A 50 -22.50 19.84 9.69
N ARG A 51 -21.21 20.11 9.47
CA ARG A 51 -20.74 21.39 8.90
C ARG A 51 -21.34 21.67 7.51
N ARG A 52 -21.43 20.66 6.65
CA ARG A 52 -22.02 20.81 5.31
C ARG A 52 -23.54 21.04 5.31
N LYS A 53 -24.26 20.60 6.36
CA LYS A 53 -25.70 20.82 6.48
C LYS A 53 -26.03 22.25 6.96
N SER A 54 -25.07 22.92 7.58
CA SER A 54 -25.21 24.27 8.11
C SER A 54 -24.75 25.37 7.14
N ALA A 55 -24.40 25.01 5.90
CA ALA A 55 -24.05 25.92 4.80
C ALA A 55 -25.13 25.84 3.72
#